data_AF-A0A7M3M9F6-F1
#
_entry.id   AF-A0A7M3M9F6-F1
#
_cell.length_a   1.000
_cell.length_b   1.000
_cell.length_c   1.000
_cell.angle_alpha   90.00
_cell.angle_beta   90.00
_cell.angle_gamma   90.00
#
_symmetry.space_group_name_H-M   'P 1'
#
loop_
_entity.id
_entity.type
_entity.pdbx_description
1 polymer ?
#
loop_
_entity_poly.entity_id
_entity_poly.type
_entity_poly.pdbx_seq_one_letter_code
_entity_poly.pdbx_strand_id
1 'polypeptide(L)'
;MTSTSSLRSLLRPLLLMSCLVAAASCAHTAQGQANAPEPAGFGYAELKGQARALAETPYVSHEGELPEAVQNLSWDDYQQLRYKKDHALWKDDASRFRAELFHLGLFFRTPVTIYELDKGQYREIEYDPGMFEYGKSGLDGDSLPKDLGFAGFRLQYHKDWARDVVAFLGASYFRAVGGAMQYGLSARGLAIDTAL
;
A
#
# COMPACT_ATOMS: atom_id res chain seq x y z
N MET A 1 -38.87 -77.69 -23.75
CA MET A 1 -38.90 -76.26 -24.09
C MET A 1 -37.83 -75.55 -23.27
N THR A 2 -37.22 -74.56 -23.91
CA THR A 2 -35.94 -73.88 -23.68
C THR A 2 -35.84 -73.01 -22.42
N SER A 3 -34.62 -72.50 -22.18
CA SER A 3 -34.21 -71.37 -21.33
C SER A 3 -33.82 -71.68 -19.88
N THR A 4 -32.54 -71.62 -19.48
CA THR A 4 -31.53 -70.52 -19.36
C THR A 4 -31.39 -70.04 -17.91
N SER A 5 -30.14 -69.75 -17.53
CA SER A 5 -29.67 -69.06 -16.31
C SER A 5 -29.77 -69.89 -15.01
N SER A 6 -28.85 -69.83 -14.04
CA SER A 6 -27.86 -68.81 -13.69
C SER A 6 -26.69 -69.46 -12.93
N LEU A 7 -25.51 -68.87 -13.09
CA LEU A 7 -24.21 -69.35 -12.64
C LEU A 7 -23.89 -68.91 -11.19
N ARG A 8 -23.12 -69.79 -10.52
CA ARG A 8 -22.05 -69.51 -9.52
C ARG A 8 -22.46 -69.27 -8.06
N SER A 9 -22.56 -70.40 -7.35
CA SER A 9 -22.15 -70.54 -5.95
C SER A 9 -20.65 -70.85 -5.89
N LEU A 10 -19.84 -70.01 -5.25
CA LEU A 10 -18.52 -70.39 -4.72
C LEU A 10 -18.26 -69.65 -3.40
N LEU A 11 -18.67 -70.28 -2.30
CA LEU A 11 -18.07 -70.05 -0.98
C LEU A 11 -16.65 -70.62 -1.00
N ARG A 12 -15.67 -69.83 -0.53
CA ARG A 12 -14.34 -70.31 -0.12
C ARG A 12 -14.08 -69.85 1.31
N PRO A 13 -13.83 -70.75 2.27
CA PRO A 13 -13.29 -70.38 3.57
C PRO A 13 -11.77 -70.37 3.52
N LEU A 14 -11.11 -69.41 4.17
CA LEU A 14 -9.75 -69.62 4.63
C LEU A 14 -9.57 -68.98 6.01
N LEU A 15 -9.07 -69.83 6.90
CA LEU A 15 -8.88 -69.63 8.33
C LEU A 15 -7.88 -68.52 8.67
N LEU A 16 -8.19 -67.90 9.81
CA LEU A 16 -7.35 -67.38 10.89
C LEU A 16 -5.83 -67.39 10.69
N MET A 17 -5.22 -66.21 10.88
CA MET A 17 -3.99 -66.10 11.66
C MET A 17 -4.04 -64.85 12.54
N SER A 18 -4.01 -65.11 13.84
CA SER A 18 -4.04 -64.19 14.96
C SER A 18 -2.73 -63.39 15.11
N CYS A 19 -2.83 -62.08 15.28
CA CYS A 19 -1.78 -61.26 15.89
C CYS A 19 -2.38 -60.40 17.00
N LEU A 20 -1.90 -60.67 18.22
CA LEU A 20 -2.19 -59.98 19.46
C LEU A 20 -1.22 -58.80 19.60
N VAL A 21 -1.67 -57.54 19.65
CA VAL A 21 -0.84 -56.42 20.13
C VAL A 21 -1.70 -55.45 20.95
N ALA A 22 -1.08 -55.00 22.03
CA ALA A 22 -1.60 -54.38 23.24
C ALA A 22 -2.24 -53.00 23.08
N ALA A 23 -3.05 -52.67 24.09
CA ALA A 23 -3.65 -51.38 24.33
C ALA A 23 -2.59 -50.26 24.48
N ALA A 24 -2.82 -49.15 23.77
CA ALA A 24 -2.26 -47.85 24.10
C ALA A 24 -3.38 -46.81 23.95
N SER A 25 -3.97 -46.41 25.09
CA SER A 25 -4.89 -45.28 25.18
C SER A 25 -4.10 -44.00 24.93
N CYS A 26 -4.09 -43.52 23.69
CA CYS A 26 -3.60 -42.17 23.38
C CYS A 26 -4.65 -41.16 23.83
N ALA A 27 -4.47 -40.63 25.04
CA ALA A 27 -5.11 -39.41 25.47
C ALA A 27 -4.77 -38.29 24.47
N HIS A 28 -5.75 -37.87 23.66
CA HIS A 28 -5.66 -36.65 22.89
C HIS A 28 -5.73 -35.47 23.88
N THR A 29 -4.57 -34.95 24.27
CA THR A 29 -4.48 -33.59 24.77
C THR A 29 -4.94 -32.66 23.64
N ALA A 30 -6.16 -32.14 23.76
CA ALA A 30 -6.61 -31.00 22.97
C ALA A 30 -5.73 -29.80 23.36
N GLN A 31 -4.60 -29.65 22.69
CA GLN A 31 -3.90 -28.37 22.66
C GLN A 31 -4.82 -27.41 21.93
N GLY A 32 -5.55 -26.60 22.70
CA GLY A 32 -6.19 -25.42 22.17
C GLY A 32 -5.11 -24.63 21.44
N GLN A 33 -5.24 -24.56 20.11
CA GLN A 33 -4.47 -23.63 19.32
C GLN A 33 -4.81 -22.26 19.88
N ALA A 34 -3.88 -21.70 20.66
CA ALA A 34 -3.89 -20.28 20.92
C ALA A 34 -3.86 -19.64 19.54
N ASN A 35 -5.00 -19.09 19.10
CA ASN A 35 -5.01 -18.20 17.95
C ASN A 35 -3.98 -17.13 18.29
N ALA A 36 -2.85 -17.16 17.58
CA ALA A 36 -1.95 -16.03 17.56
C ALA A 36 -2.82 -14.81 17.23
N PRO A 37 -2.69 -13.69 17.95
CA PRO A 37 -3.44 -12.49 17.60
C PRO A 37 -3.21 -12.25 16.11
N GLU A 38 -4.31 -12.17 15.33
CA GLU A 38 -4.21 -11.70 13.96
C GLU A 38 -3.39 -10.42 13.99
N PRO A 39 -2.39 -10.26 13.10
CA PRO A 39 -1.55 -9.07 13.11
C PRO A 39 -2.48 -7.86 13.06
N ALA A 40 -2.38 -6.99 14.07
CA ALA A 40 -3.32 -5.90 14.31
C ALA A 40 -3.45 -5.11 13.00
N GLY A 41 -4.56 -5.35 12.29
CA GLY A 41 -4.73 -4.81 10.96
C GLY A 41 -5.01 -3.32 11.04
N PHE A 42 -4.42 -2.54 10.14
CA PHE A 42 -4.74 -1.12 10.09
C PHE A 42 -6.18 -0.90 9.62
N GLY A 43 -6.91 -0.09 10.37
CA GLY A 43 -8.31 0.19 10.10
C GLY A 43 -8.76 1.58 10.55
N TYR A 44 -9.99 1.94 10.18
CA TYR A 44 -10.54 3.26 10.44
C TYR A 44 -10.58 3.64 11.93
N ALA A 45 -10.84 2.67 12.81
CA ALA A 45 -10.84 2.91 14.25
C ALA A 45 -9.46 3.29 14.77
N GLU A 46 -8.41 2.62 14.26
CA GLU A 46 -7.02 2.91 14.61
C GLU A 46 -6.59 4.28 14.09
N LEU A 47 -6.91 4.61 12.83
CA LEU A 47 -6.65 5.93 12.25
C LEU A 47 -7.28 7.06 13.08
N LYS A 48 -8.53 6.88 13.55
CA LYS A 48 -9.16 7.84 14.47
C LYS A 48 -8.46 7.91 15.83
N GLY A 49 -7.97 6.79 16.34
CA GLY A 49 -7.18 6.73 17.57
C GLY A 49 -5.91 7.55 17.47
N GLN A 50 -5.15 7.38 16.38
CA GLN A 50 -3.94 8.16 16.09
C GLN A 50 -4.25 9.65 15.99
N ALA A 51 -5.29 10.03 15.23
CA ALA A 51 -5.69 11.43 15.10
C ALA A 51 -6.09 12.05 16.46
N ARG A 52 -6.75 11.30 17.35
CA ARG A 52 -7.08 11.75 18.70
C ARG A 52 -5.84 11.97 19.54
N ALA A 53 -4.90 11.02 19.54
CA ALA A 53 -3.66 11.14 20.27
C ALA A 53 -2.85 12.38 19.83
N LEU A 54 -2.76 12.63 18.52
CA LEU A 54 -2.10 13.83 17.98
C LEU A 54 -2.77 15.13 18.45
N ALA A 55 -4.10 15.16 18.51
CA ALA A 55 -4.85 16.32 18.98
C ALA A 55 -4.64 16.65 20.47
N GLU A 56 -4.15 15.69 21.26
CA GLU A 56 -3.83 15.86 22.68
C GLU A 56 -2.39 16.34 22.91
N THR A 57 -1.58 16.44 21.86
CA THR A 57 -0.18 16.89 21.91
C THR A 57 0.01 18.24 21.22
N PRO A 58 0.98 19.07 21.66
CA PRO A 58 1.33 20.28 20.93
C PRO A 58 1.73 19.98 19.49
N TYR A 59 1.31 20.84 18.56
CA TYR A 59 1.73 20.76 17.15
C TYR A 59 3.26 20.90 17.03
N VAL A 60 3.86 20.00 16.26
CA VAL A 60 5.28 20.05 15.89
C VAL A 60 5.34 20.46 14.41
N SER A 61 6.05 21.56 14.14
CA SER A 61 6.26 22.02 12.77
C SER A 61 7.47 21.33 12.15
N HIS A 62 7.32 20.87 10.92
CA HIS A 62 8.41 20.34 10.08
C HIS A 62 8.98 21.40 9.12
N GLU A 63 8.63 22.67 9.32
CA GLU A 63 9.14 23.77 8.50
C GLU A 63 10.66 23.95 8.71
N GLY A 64 11.41 23.97 7.62
CA GLY A 64 12.86 24.18 7.62
C GLY A 64 13.70 22.91 7.73
N GLU A 65 13.10 21.73 7.85
CA GLU A 65 13.83 20.45 7.94
C GLU A 65 14.46 20.00 6.61
N LEU A 66 14.03 20.56 5.47
CA LEU A 66 14.53 20.15 4.16
C LEU A 66 15.94 20.68 3.85
N PRO A 67 16.75 19.95 3.06
CA PRO A 67 18.02 20.47 2.57
C PRO A 67 17.86 21.77 1.79
N GLU A 68 18.82 22.69 1.94
CA GLU A 68 18.81 23.99 1.26
C GLU A 68 18.63 23.86 -0.27
N ALA A 69 19.27 22.85 -0.88
CA ALA A 69 19.15 22.57 -2.31
C ALA A 69 17.70 22.27 -2.74
N VAL A 70 16.89 21.63 -1.87
CA VAL A 70 15.47 21.36 -2.14
C VAL A 70 14.62 22.61 -1.89
N GLN A 71 14.95 23.39 -0.86
CA GLN A 71 14.23 24.62 -0.51
C GLN A 71 14.37 25.71 -1.58
N ASN A 72 15.52 25.77 -2.25
CA ASN A 72 15.88 26.82 -3.21
C ASN A 72 15.56 26.48 -4.66
N LEU A 73 14.90 25.36 -4.94
CA LEU A 73 14.46 25.01 -6.30
C LEU A 73 13.57 26.12 -6.87
N SER A 74 13.95 26.63 -8.04
CA SER A 74 13.11 27.52 -8.81
C SER A 74 11.94 26.76 -9.46
N TRP A 75 11.01 27.49 -10.06
CA TRP A 75 9.93 26.86 -10.82
C TRP A 75 10.48 26.01 -11.98
N ASP A 76 11.49 26.52 -12.70
CA ASP A 76 12.10 25.82 -13.83
C ASP A 76 12.77 24.53 -13.38
N ASP A 77 13.46 24.56 -12.22
CA ASP A 77 14.14 23.40 -11.64
C ASP A 77 13.15 22.33 -11.20
N TYR A 78 12.11 22.74 -10.46
CA TYR A 78 11.08 21.84 -9.97
C TYR A 78 10.33 21.14 -11.13
N GLN A 79 10.09 21.87 -12.22
CA GLN A 79 9.48 21.31 -13.43
C GLN A 79 10.38 20.30 -14.16
N GLN A 80 11.67 20.17 -13.84
CA GLN A 80 12.50 19.10 -14.38
C GLN A 80 12.34 17.78 -13.62
N LEU A 81 11.86 17.83 -12.37
CA LEU A 81 11.73 16.63 -11.54
C LEU A 81 10.60 15.75 -12.06
N ARG A 82 10.90 14.47 -12.30
CA ARG A 82 9.93 13.47 -12.80
C ARG A 82 10.03 12.19 -12.00
N TYR A 83 8.89 11.61 -11.65
CA TYR A 83 8.86 10.27 -11.10
C TYR A 83 9.12 9.27 -12.24
N LYS A 84 10.00 8.29 -12.00
CA LYS A 84 10.32 7.27 -13.00
C LYS A 84 9.20 6.25 -13.08
N LYS A 85 8.69 6.01 -14.28
CA LYS A 85 7.51 5.14 -14.50
C LYS A 85 7.76 3.67 -14.15
N ASP A 86 9.00 3.22 -14.27
CA ASP A 86 9.43 1.89 -13.84
C ASP A 86 9.51 1.74 -12.31
N HIS A 87 9.39 2.83 -11.54
CA HIS A 87 9.21 2.78 -10.09
C HIS A 87 7.73 2.88 -9.66
N ALA A 88 6.79 3.11 -10.60
CA ALA A 88 5.38 3.33 -10.25
C ALA A 88 4.80 2.15 -9.46
N LEU A 89 4.07 2.46 -8.39
CA LEU A 89 3.43 1.45 -7.56
C LEU A 89 2.36 0.72 -8.39
N TRP A 90 2.26 -0.59 -8.20
CA TRP A 90 1.31 -1.47 -8.88
C TRP A 90 1.47 -1.54 -10.41
N LYS A 91 2.62 -1.10 -10.94
CA LYS A 91 2.89 -1.12 -12.39
C LYS A 91 2.83 -2.52 -13.02
N ASP A 92 3.26 -3.54 -12.28
CA ASP A 92 3.33 -4.93 -12.72
C ASP A 92 2.14 -5.77 -12.22
N ASP A 93 1.24 -5.15 -11.45
CA ASP A 93 0.10 -5.83 -10.85
C ASP A 93 -1.08 -5.89 -11.83
N ALA A 94 -2.03 -6.79 -11.57
CA ALA A 94 -3.32 -6.80 -12.27
C ALA A 94 -4.22 -5.59 -11.94
N SER A 95 -3.70 -4.60 -11.20
CA SER A 95 -4.41 -3.39 -10.82
C SER A 95 -4.75 -2.53 -12.04
N ARG A 96 -5.93 -1.90 -11.98
CA ARG A 96 -6.29 -0.86 -12.95
C ARG A 96 -5.64 0.49 -12.62
N PHE A 97 -5.11 0.63 -11.41
CA PHE A 97 -4.49 1.85 -10.93
C PHE A 97 -2.99 1.65 -10.76
N ARG A 98 -2.28 2.74 -10.97
CA ARG A 98 -0.88 2.88 -10.60
C ARG A 98 -0.74 4.17 -9.80
N ALA A 99 0.29 4.24 -8.96
CA ALA A 99 0.60 5.46 -8.24
C ALA A 99 2.02 5.93 -8.55
N GLU A 100 2.16 7.24 -8.66
CA GLU A 100 3.44 7.94 -8.74
C GLU A 100 3.51 8.96 -7.60
N LEU A 101 4.71 9.25 -7.12
CA LEU A 101 4.94 10.12 -5.97
C LEU A 101 5.46 11.48 -6.42
N PHE A 102 5.13 12.53 -5.69
CA PHE A 102 5.65 13.87 -5.95
C PHE A 102 6.92 14.11 -5.14
N HIS A 103 7.93 14.68 -5.78
CA HIS A 103 9.13 15.15 -5.10
C HIS A 103 8.83 16.44 -4.30
N LEU A 104 9.50 16.59 -3.16
CA LEU A 104 9.52 17.83 -2.38
C LEU A 104 10.22 18.97 -3.14
N GLY A 105 9.94 20.21 -2.75
CA GLY A 105 10.53 21.39 -3.38
C GLY A 105 9.52 22.44 -3.77
N LEU A 106 10.03 23.60 -4.18
CA LEU A 106 9.23 24.79 -4.49
C LEU A 106 8.33 25.17 -3.29
N PHE A 107 7.02 24.89 -3.38
CA PHE A 107 6.03 25.16 -2.34
C PHE A 107 5.72 23.95 -1.44
N PHE A 108 6.18 22.76 -1.81
CA PHE A 108 5.91 21.52 -1.08
C PHE A 108 7.11 21.19 -0.20
N ARG A 109 7.14 21.83 0.97
CA ARG A 109 8.30 21.82 1.88
C ARG A 109 8.13 20.96 3.13
N THR A 110 6.99 20.29 3.25
CA THR A 110 6.69 19.41 4.38
C THR A 110 6.47 18.00 3.83
N PRO A 111 7.27 17.01 4.26
CA PRO A 111 7.08 15.64 3.83
C PRO A 111 5.74 15.09 4.31
N VAL A 112 5.17 14.20 3.51
CA VAL A 112 4.09 13.30 3.92
C VAL A 112 4.63 11.87 3.93
N THR A 113 4.28 11.12 4.97
CA THR A 113 4.54 9.69 5.04
C THR A 113 3.45 8.94 4.28
N ILE A 114 3.85 7.99 3.43
CA ILE A 114 2.93 7.22 2.59
C ILE A 114 3.06 5.75 2.97
N TYR A 115 1.91 5.12 3.24
CA TYR A 115 1.83 3.70 3.54
C TYR A 115 1.03 2.99 2.45
N GLU A 116 1.51 1.83 2.01
CA GLU A 116 0.71 0.89 1.22
C GLU A 116 0.03 -0.10 2.16
N LEU A 117 -1.28 -0.27 2.02
CA LEU A 117 -2.08 -1.26 2.74
C LEU A 117 -2.40 -2.46 1.84
N ASP A 118 -1.86 -3.64 2.15
CA ASP A 118 -2.21 -4.91 1.51
C ASP A 118 -2.66 -5.93 2.56
N LYS A 119 -3.84 -6.53 2.36
CA LYS A 119 -4.43 -7.56 3.25
C LYS A 119 -4.36 -7.20 4.75
N GLY A 120 -4.64 -5.94 5.08
CA GLY A 120 -4.65 -5.44 6.46
C GLY A 120 -3.27 -5.12 7.04
N GLN A 121 -2.18 -5.41 6.33
CA GLN A 121 -0.83 -5.00 6.69
C GLN A 121 -0.47 -3.72 5.96
N TYR A 122 0.09 -2.75 6.68
CA TYR A 122 0.59 -1.52 6.08
C TYR A 122 2.11 -1.50 6.11
N ARG A 123 2.73 -1.10 4.99
CA ARG A 123 4.17 -0.88 4.90
C ARG A 123 4.44 0.54 4.47
N GLU A 124 5.44 1.15 5.08
CA GLU A 124 5.90 2.46 4.65
C GLU A 124 6.51 2.36 3.26
N ILE A 125 6.24 3.35 2.44
CA ILE A 125 6.94 3.56 1.18
C ILE A 125 8.09 4.51 1.51
N GLU A 126 9.29 3.96 1.58
CA GLU A 126 10.49 4.73 1.89
C GLU A 126 10.88 5.61 0.69
N TYR A 127 11.42 6.79 0.98
CA TYR A 127 12.01 7.64 -0.04
C TYR A 127 13.27 7.00 -0.60
N ASP A 128 13.37 6.96 -1.93
CA ASP A 128 14.57 6.57 -2.65
C ASP A 128 14.82 7.60 -3.75
N PRO A 129 15.99 8.29 -3.74
CA PRO A 129 16.31 9.26 -4.78
C PRO A 129 16.33 8.63 -6.18
N GLY A 130 16.57 7.32 -6.27
CA GLY A 130 16.49 6.53 -7.50
C GLY A 130 15.11 6.50 -8.13
N MET A 131 14.03 6.80 -7.41
CA MET A 131 12.67 6.89 -7.95
C MET A 131 12.45 8.11 -8.87
N PHE A 132 13.37 9.07 -8.89
CA PHE A 132 13.20 10.33 -9.61
C PHE A 132 14.26 10.55 -10.69
N GLU A 133 13.85 11.20 -11.76
CA GLU A 133 14.72 11.88 -12.72
C GLU A 133 14.82 13.34 -12.32
N TYR A 134 16.05 13.85 -12.21
CA TYR A 134 16.31 15.22 -11.79
C TYR A 134 16.49 16.20 -12.95
N GLY A 135 16.67 15.69 -14.18
CA GLY A 135 16.83 16.49 -15.38
C GLY A 135 17.92 17.55 -15.24
N LYS A 136 17.58 18.80 -15.57
CA LYS A 136 18.47 19.97 -15.43
C LYS A 136 18.19 20.80 -14.17
N SER A 137 17.53 20.24 -13.17
CA SER A 137 17.16 20.97 -11.93
C SER A 137 18.35 21.47 -11.10
N GLY A 138 19.56 20.94 -11.36
CA GLY A 138 20.72 21.20 -10.52
C GLY A 138 20.71 20.45 -9.18
N LEU A 139 19.65 19.68 -8.90
CA LEU A 139 19.55 18.85 -7.71
C LEU A 139 20.30 17.53 -7.91
N ASP A 140 21.21 17.22 -7.00
CA ASP A 140 21.90 15.94 -6.94
C ASP A 140 21.15 14.97 -6.02
N GLY A 141 20.45 14.01 -6.61
CA GLY A 141 19.67 13.01 -5.88
C GLY A 141 20.50 12.16 -4.91
N ASP A 142 21.76 11.87 -5.25
CA ASP A 142 22.63 11.03 -4.41
C ASP A 142 23.07 11.76 -3.12
N SER A 143 22.97 13.09 -3.10
CA SER A 143 23.27 13.93 -1.93
C SER A 143 22.08 14.11 -0.99
N LEU A 144 20.89 13.65 -1.38
CA LEU A 144 19.67 13.84 -0.60
C LEU A 144 19.57 12.86 0.58
N PRO A 145 18.98 13.28 1.72
CA PRO A 145 18.71 12.38 2.84
C PRO A 145 17.81 11.21 2.42
N LYS A 146 18.07 10.02 2.97
CA LYS A 146 17.24 8.83 2.72
C LYS A 146 15.83 8.96 3.28
N ASP A 147 15.67 9.80 4.30
CA ASP A 147 14.43 10.11 4.99
C ASP A 147 13.79 11.44 4.50
N LEU A 148 14.18 11.93 3.31
CA LEU A 148 13.64 13.18 2.75
C LEU A 148 12.10 13.18 2.67
N GLY A 149 11.51 12.03 2.32
CA GLY A 149 10.06 11.84 2.18
C GLY A 149 9.50 12.35 0.84
N PHE A 150 8.17 12.44 0.76
CA PHE A 150 7.44 12.80 -0.45
C PHE A 150 6.57 14.04 -0.25
N ALA A 151 6.24 14.75 -1.32
CA ALA A 151 5.30 15.87 -1.28
C ALA A 151 3.83 15.43 -1.36
N GLY A 152 3.58 14.23 -1.87
CA GLY A 152 2.23 13.72 -2.14
C GLY A 152 2.26 12.58 -3.14
N PHE A 153 1.08 12.20 -3.65
CA PHE A 153 0.95 11.16 -4.67
C PHE A 153 -0.16 11.45 -5.67
N ARG A 154 -0.09 10.79 -6.82
CA ARG A 154 -1.10 10.82 -7.87
C ARG A 154 -1.43 9.41 -8.32
N LEU A 155 -2.62 9.21 -8.88
CA LEU A 155 -3.01 7.92 -9.46
C LEU A 155 -3.28 8.03 -10.95
N GLN A 156 -2.79 7.07 -11.72
CA GLN A 156 -3.14 6.88 -13.13
C GLN A 156 -4.08 5.68 -13.29
N TYR A 157 -4.80 5.63 -14.41
CA TYR A 157 -5.80 4.59 -14.67
C TYR A 157 -5.59 3.85 -16.00
N HIS A 158 -5.75 2.53 -15.97
CA HIS A 158 -5.66 1.59 -17.09
C HIS A 158 -4.35 1.62 -17.88
N LYS A 159 -4.31 2.16 -19.10
CA LYS A 159 -3.11 2.23 -19.95
C LYS A 159 -2.66 3.65 -20.20
N ASP A 160 -3.34 4.63 -19.59
CA ASP A 160 -2.88 6.02 -19.63
C ASP A 160 -1.80 6.19 -18.56
N TRP A 161 -0.58 6.47 -19.01
CA TRP A 161 0.59 6.73 -18.16
C TRP A 161 0.97 8.22 -18.16
N ALA A 162 0.22 9.04 -18.88
CA ALA A 162 0.52 10.46 -19.03
C ALA A 162 -0.37 11.29 -18.12
N ARG A 163 -1.64 10.90 -17.98
CA ARG A 163 -2.64 11.65 -17.22
C ARG A 163 -2.99 10.92 -15.94
N ASP A 164 -2.93 11.65 -14.83
CA ASP A 164 -3.47 11.22 -13.56
C ASP A 164 -5.00 11.46 -13.51
N VAL A 165 -5.69 10.62 -12.74
CA VAL A 165 -7.13 10.75 -12.46
C VAL A 165 -7.40 11.42 -11.12
N VAL A 166 -6.42 11.41 -10.21
CA VAL A 166 -6.44 12.12 -8.94
C VAL A 166 -5.01 12.46 -8.51
N ALA A 167 -4.83 13.61 -7.87
CA ALA A 167 -3.58 14.03 -7.27
C ALA A 167 -3.84 14.65 -5.88
N PHE A 168 -3.11 14.16 -4.87
CA PHE A 168 -3.06 14.67 -3.51
C PHE A 168 -1.73 15.38 -3.32
N LEU A 169 -1.76 16.71 -3.18
CA LEU A 169 -0.54 17.52 -3.14
C LEU A 169 -0.80 18.88 -2.48
N GLY A 170 -0.10 19.14 -1.38
CA GLY A 170 -0.17 20.39 -0.62
C GLY A 170 -1.31 20.43 0.41
N ALA A 171 -0.96 20.67 1.67
CA ALA A 171 -1.88 20.67 2.81
C ALA A 171 -2.87 19.49 2.75
N SER A 172 -4.17 19.73 2.90
CA SER A 172 -5.22 18.70 2.74
C SER A 172 -5.93 18.74 1.38
N TYR A 173 -5.30 19.34 0.35
CA TYR A 173 -5.91 19.49 -0.97
C TYR A 173 -5.74 18.26 -1.86
N PHE A 174 -6.73 18.04 -2.71
CA PHE A 174 -6.64 17.12 -3.83
C PHE A 174 -7.47 17.59 -5.02
N ARG A 175 -7.11 17.09 -6.21
CA ARG A 175 -7.90 17.27 -7.43
C ARG A 175 -8.20 15.90 -8.02
N ALA A 176 -9.37 15.76 -8.61
CA ALA A 176 -9.76 14.57 -9.36
C ALA A 176 -10.42 14.97 -10.68
N VAL A 177 -10.40 14.06 -11.65
CA VAL A 177 -11.01 14.28 -12.98
C VAL A 177 -12.19 13.33 -13.19
N GLY A 178 -13.16 13.79 -13.99
CA GLY A 178 -14.22 12.94 -14.55
C GLY A 178 -13.85 12.41 -15.94
N GLY A 179 -14.85 11.94 -16.70
CA GLY A 179 -14.63 11.35 -18.03
C GLY A 179 -13.93 12.25 -19.07
N ALA A 180 -13.94 13.58 -18.88
CA ALA A 180 -13.23 14.53 -19.72
C ALA A 180 -11.71 14.59 -19.47
N MET A 181 -11.21 13.98 -18.39
CA MET A 181 -9.78 13.92 -18.04
C MET A 181 -9.09 15.29 -17.92
N GLN A 182 -9.85 16.34 -17.58
CA GLN A 182 -9.36 17.68 -17.34
C GLN A 182 -9.53 18.03 -15.87
N TYR A 183 -8.48 18.57 -15.24
CA TYR A 183 -8.59 19.12 -13.90
C TYR A 183 -9.48 20.36 -13.90
N GLY A 184 -10.42 20.37 -12.96
CA GLY A 184 -11.24 21.52 -12.61
C GLY A 184 -10.89 22.01 -11.20
N LEU A 185 -11.92 22.10 -10.36
CA LEU A 185 -11.80 22.56 -8.97
C LEU A 185 -10.96 21.60 -8.12
N SER A 186 -10.28 22.16 -7.11
CA SER A 186 -9.73 21.37 -6.01
C SER A 186 -10.79 21.13 -4.93
N ALA A 187 -10.68 19.98 -4.27
CA ALA A 187 -11.32 19.70 -2.99
C ALA A 187 -10.26 19.74 -1.86
N ARG A 188 -10.71 19.74 -0.61
CA ARG A 188 -9.84 19.69 0.57
C ARG A 188 -10.47 18.85 1.68
N GLY A 189 -9.64 18.25 2.54
CA GLY A 189 -10.10 17.47 3.68
C GLY A 189 -10.69 18.33 4.80
N LEU A 190 -10.12 19.52 5.05
CA LEU A 190 -10.58 20.43 6.09
C LEU A 190 -10.25 21.89 5.72
N ALA A 191 -11.08 22.82 6.18
CA ALA A 191 -10.82 24.26 6.20
C ALA A 191 -11.04 24.79 7.63
N ILE A 192 -10.12 25.64 8.09
CA ILE A 192 -10.19 26.33 9.38
C ILE A 192 -10.01 27.82 9.08
N ASP A 193 -10.77 28.68 9.75
CA ASP A 193 -10.70 30.14 9.69
C ASP A 193 -10.67 30.73 8.26
N THR A 194 -11.40 30.10 7.33
CA THR A 194 -11.47 30.60 5.96
C THR A 194 -12.34 31.85 5.90
N ALA A 195 -11.77 32.94 5.38
CA ALA A 195 -12.41 34.25 5.23
C ALA A 195 -12.77 34.95 6.56
N LEU A 196 -12.09 34.60 7.65
CA LEU A 196 -12.15 35.30 8.93
C LEU A 196 -11.10 36.42 9.03
#